data_AF-A0AAN5HZ95-F1
#
_entry.id   AF-A0AAN5HZ95-F1
#
_cell.length_a   1.000
_cell.length_b   1.000
_cell.length_c   1.000
_cell.angle_alpha   90.00
_cell.angle_beta   90.00
_cell.angle_gamma   90.00
#
_symmetry.space_group_name_H-M   'P 1'
#
loop_
_entity.id
_entity.type
_entity.pdbx_description
1 polymer ?
#
loop_
_entity_poly.entity_id
_entity_poly.type
_entity_poly.pdbx_seq_one_letter_code
_entity_poly.pdbx_strand_id
1 'polypeptide(L)'
;FVHATFGRLALLPYQLLEWPISVRDPVIFVCDLLLDMFIGYFCSILGSFAIERTIATHFWKWYERASASTLLVLIVAELTFMIPLMIGSALCLLSVVSITSNAMVYVTMFTISSLVFLRTYFTNLAIMTRMESGAVIGNYHVAKRFQVRENVLVMKYMVRIAILPACLAVPAIGCCLF
;
A
#
# COMPACT_ATOMS: atom_id res chain seq x y z
N PHE A 1 -2.81 9.26 7.29
CA PHE A 1 -3.62 10.00 8.26
C PHE A 1 -3.19 11.45 8.31
N VAL A 2 -1.94 11.73 8.74
CA VAL A 2 -1.38 13.09 8.83
C VAL A 2 -1.60 13.94 7.56
N HIS A 3 -1.25 13.42 6.37
CA HIS A 3 -1.44 14.13 5.09
C HIS A 3 -2.91 14.49 4.79
N ALA A 4 -3.85 13.56 5.03
CA ALA A 4 -5.28 13.82 4.83
C ALA A 4 -5.82 14.83 5.86
N THR A 5 -5.34 14.78 7.10
CA THR A 5 -5.67 15.78 8.13
C THR A 5 -5.14 17.17 7.74
N PHE A 6 -3.90 17.26 7.24
CA PHE A 6 -3.34 18.52 6.75
C PHE A 6 -4.14 19.09 5.57
N GLY A 7 -4.53 18.27 4.59
CA GLY A 7 -5.40 18.72 3.50
C GLY A 7 -6.72 19.28 4.00
N ARG A 8 -7.38 18.61 4.97
CA ARG A 8 -8.62 19.10 5.59
C ARG A 8 -8.41 20.40 6.38
N LEU A 9 -7.33 20.50 7.15
CA LEU A 9 -7.00 21.71 7.91
C LEU A 9 -6.66 22.89 6.99
N ALA A 10 -6.00 22.63 5.86
CA ALA A 10 -5.68 23.65 4.86
C ALA A 10 -6.92 24.18 4.13
N LEU A 11 -7.99 23.38 4.04
CA LEU A 11 -9.28 23.79 3.48
C LEU A 11 -10.17 24.56 4.47
N LEU A 12 -9.94 24.45 5.78
CA LEU A 12 -10.76 25.14 6.79
C LEU A 12 -10.77 26.68 6.63
N PRO A 13 -9.65 27.37 6.36
CA PRO A 13 -9.67 28.81 6.11
C PRO A 13 -10.58 29.20 4.94
N TYR A 14 -10.57 28.43 3.85
CA TYR A 14 -11.44 28.68 2.70
C TYR A 14 -12.92 28.54 3.07
N GLN A 15 -13.25 27.57 3.92
CA GLN A 15 -14.62 27.33 4.39
C GLN A 15 -15.10 28.36 5.43
N LEU A 16 -14.22 28.81 6.33
CA LEU A 16 -14.56 29.71 7.43
C LEU A 16 -14.50 31.19 7.05
N LEU A 17 -13.58 31.57 6.15
CA LEU A 17 -13.30 32.96 5.79
C LEU A 17 -13.86 33.34 4.41
N GLU A 18 -14.57 32.42 3.75
CA GLU A 18 -15.18 32.61 2.42
C GLU A 18 -14.19 33.16 1.38
N TRP A 19 -12.92 32.72 1.43
CA TRP A 19 -11.92 33.16 0.47
C TRP A 19 -12.33 32.77 -0.96
N PRO A 20 -12.14 33.66 -1.95
CA PRO A 20 -12.55 33.39 -3.32
C PRO A 20 -11.79 32.19 -3.86
N ILE A 21 -12.50 31.10 -4.10
CA ILE A 21 -11.94 29.87 -4.66
C ILE A 21 -11.66 30.12 -6.15
N SER A 22 -10.39 30.32 -6.49
CA SER A 22 -9.95 30.32 -7.87
C SER A 22 -9.77 28.89 -8.35
N VAL A 23 -10.20 28.60 -9.58
CA VAL A 23 -9.98 27.31 -10.25
C VAL A 23 -8.49 26.97 -10.38
N ARG A 24 -7.62 27.98 -10.27
CA ARG A 24 -6.16 27.85 -10.35
C ARG A 24 -5.46 27.99 -9.01
N ASP A 25 -6.16 27.80 -7.90
CA ASP A 25 -5.54 27.87 -6.58
C ASP A 25 -4.60 26.67 -6.36
N PRO A 26 -3.27 26.90 -6.27
CA PRO A 26 -2.32 25.81 -6.09
C PRO A 26 -2.46 25.10 -4.74
N VAL A 27 -3.01 25.77 -3.71
CA VAL A 27 -3.20 25.16 -2.39
C VAL A 27 -4.29 24.10 -2.47
N ILE A 28 -5.41 24.42 -3.11
CA ILE A 28 -6.52 23.47 -3.31
C ILE A 28 -6.04 22.30 -4.16
N PHE A 29 -5.33 22.58 -5.25
CA PHE A 29 -4.76 21.53 -6.12
C PHE A 29 -3.84 20.58 -5.35
N VAL A 30 -2.92 21.10 -4.53
CA VAL A 30 -2.02 20.25 -3.72
C VAL A 30 -2.79 19.47 -2.66
N CYS A 31 -3.82 20.06 -2.04
CA CYS A 31 -4.65 19.35 -1.05
C CYS A 31 -5.40 18.18 -1.69
N ASP A 32 -6.02 18.40 -2.85
CA ASP A 32 -6.73 17.36 -3.58
C ASP A 32 -5.77 16.28 -4.09
N LEU A 33 -4.58 16.67 -4.56
CA LEU A 33 -3.54 15.74 -4.98
C LEU A 33 -3.08 14.84 -3.82
N LEU A 34 -2.82 15.42 -2.65
CA LEU A 34 -2.42 14.66 -1.47
C LEU A 34 -3.53 13.72 -0.99
N LEU A 35 -4.79 14.13 -1.09
CA LEU A 35 -5.93 13.29 -0.73
C LEU A 35 -6.08 12.11 -1.69
N ASP A 36 -6.00 12.35 -3.00
CA ASP A 36 -6.11 11.29 -4.01
C ASP A 36 -4.92 10.33 -3.95
N MET A 37 -3.69 10.85 -3.79
CA MET A 37 -2.50 10.03 -3.55
C MET A 37 -2.62 9.19 -2.28
N PHE A 38 -3.23 9.73 -1.22
CA PHE A 38 -3.48 8.99 0.01
C PHE A 38 -4.40 7.79 -0.25
N ILE A 39 -5.51 7.99 -0.95
CA ILE A 39 -6.43 6.90 -1.31
C ILE A 39 -5.71 5.86 -2.17
N GLY A 40 -5.02 6.30 -3.22
CA GLY A 40 -4.22 5.44 -4.09
C GLY A 40 -3.20 4.60 -3.31
N TYR A 41 -2.47 5.22 -2.37
CA TYR A 41 -1.50 4.52 -1.54
C TYR A 41 -2.12 3.39 -0.71
N PHE A 42 -3.30 3.60 -0.11
CA PHE A 42 -4.02 2.53 0.60
C PHE A 42 -4.43 1.39 -0.32
N CYS A 43 -4.73 1.67 -1.58
CA CYS A 43 -5.03 0.65 -2.57
C CYS A 43 -3.77 -0.18 -2.94
N SER A 44 -2.57 0.41 -2.93
CA SER A 44 -1.32 -0.29 -3.32
C SER A 44 -0.53 -0.88 -2.16
N ILE A 45 -0.74 -0.43 -0.92
CA ILE A 45 0.13 -0.77 0.22
C ILE A 45 0.25 -2.29 0.44
N LEU A 46 -0.84 -3.05 0.24
CA LEU A 46 -0.83 -4.51 0.32
C LEU A 46 0.10 -5.13 -0.73
N GLY A 47 0.12 -4.57 -1.94
CA GLY A 47 0.96 -5.01 -3.04
C GLY A 47 2.44 -4.73 -2.76
N SER A 48 2.77 -3.52 -2.30
CA SER A 48 4.14 -3.16 -1.91
C SER A 48 4.69 -4.09 -0.83
N PHE A 49 3.94 -4.29 0.27
CA PHE A 49 4.33 -5.24 1.31
C PHE A 49 4.43 -6.67 0.79
N ALA A 50 3.51 -7.11 -0.06
CA ALA A 50 3.56 -8.46 -0.60
C ALA A 50 4.82 -8.69 -1.45
N ILE A 51 5.24 -7.71 -2.25
CA ILE A 51 6.48 -7.78 -3.03
C ILE A 51 7.68 -7.87 -2.10
N GLU A 52 7.77 -6.98 -1.11
CA GLU A 52 8.86 -6.98 -0.14
C GLU A 52 8.95 -8.32 0.61
N ARG A 53 7.82 -8.84 1.10
CA ARG A 53 7.76 -10.14 1.77
C ARG A 53 8.10 -11.30 0.84
N THR A 54 7.70 -11.22 -0.44
CA THR A 54 8.08 -12.22 -1.45
C THR A 54 9.59 -12.24 -1.66
N ILE A 55 10.21 -11.07 -1.80
CA ILE A 55 11.67 -10.94 -1.92
C ILE A 55 12.36 -11.49 -0.68
N ALA A 56 11.90 -11.10 0.52
CA ALA A 56 12.46 -11.61 1.78
C ALA A 56 12.37 -13.13 1.91
N THR A 57 11.29 -13.75 1.42
CA THR A 57 11.11 -15.21 1.44
C THR A 57 12.04 -15.95 0.47
N HIS A 58 12.23 -15.42 -0.74
CA HIS A 58 13.08 -16.06 -1.76
C HIS A 58 14.57 -15.74 -1.58
N PHE A 59 14.90 -14.52 -1.20
CA PHE A 59 16.26 -14.00 -1.03
C PHE A 59 16.63 -13.85 0.45
N TRP A 60 16.19 -14.79 1.30
CA TRP A 60 16.37 -14.75 2.75
C TRP A 60 17.83 -14.56 3.20
N LYS A 61 18.80 -15.18 2.51
CA LYS A 61 20.25 -15.05 2.82
C LYS A 61 20.76 -13.61 2.68
N TRP A 62 20.20 -12.88 1.73
CA TRP A 62 20.54 -11.48 1.52
C TRP A 62 19.87 -10.60 2.57
N TYR A 63 18.60 -10.89 2.88
CA TYR A 63 17.84 -10.16 3.90
C TYR A 63 18.47 -10.30 5.30
N GLU A 64 18.97 -11.48 5.65
CA GLU A 64 19.65 -11.78 6.92
C GLU A 64 20.86 -10.88 7.18
N ARG A 65 21.55 -10.43 6.13
CA ARG A 65 22.73 -9.57 6.26
C ARG A 65 22.39 -8.15 6.67
N ALA A 66 21.11 -7.79 6.74
CA ALA A 66 20.60 -6.47 7.10
C ALA A 66 21.36 -5.32 6.39
N SER A 67 21.78 -5.56 5.15
CA SER A 67 22.66 -4.65 4.42
C SER A 67 21.90 -3.38 4.01
N ALA A 68 22.62 -2.28 3.73
CA ALA A 68 22.02 -1.06 3.19
C ALA A 68 21.19 -1.29 1.92
N SER A 69 21.48 -2.36 1.16
CA SER A 69 20.71 -2.73 -0.02
C SER A 69 19.27 -3.18 0.30
N THR A 70 18.98 -3.65 1.53
CA THR A 70 17.61 -4.01 1.94
C THR A 70 16.71 -2.77 2.01
N LEU A 71 17.23 -1.66 2.52
CA LEU A 71 16.54 -0.37 2.52
C LEU A 71 16.29 0.13 1.09
N LEU A 72 17.26 -0.05 0.19
CA LEU A 72 17.11 0.33 -1.21
C LEU A 72 15.97 -0.43 -1.89
N VAL A 73 15.86 -1.75 -1.67
CA VAL A 73 14.76 -2.56 -2.23
C VAL A 73 13.41 -2.09 -1.71
N LEU A 74 13.32 -1.73 -0.43
CA LEU A 74 12.10 -1.16 0.15
C LEU A 74 11.75 0.18 -0.52
N ILE A 75 12.71 1.10 -0.66
CA ILE A 75 12.50 2.38 -1.33
C ILE A 75 12.07 2.18 -2.79
N VAL A 76 12.72 1.29 -3.52
CA VAL A 76 12.39 1.01 -4.93
C VAL A 76 11.00 0.39 -5.05
N ALA A 77 10.64 -0.56 -4.18
CA ALA A 77 9.32 -1.16 -4.16
C ALA A 77 8.23 -0.10 -3.90
N GLU A 78 8.42 0.76 -2.91
CA GLU A 78 7.49 1.85 -2.59
C GLU A 78 7.37 2.87 -3.73
N LEU A 79 8.50 3.32 -4.30
CA LEU A 79 8.50 4.27 -5.41
C LEU A 79 7.82 3.71 -6.67
N THR A 80 7.88 2.40 -6.89
CA THR A 80 7.24 1.73 -8.02
C THR A 80 5.72 1.89 -8.00
N PHE A 81 5.11 2.00 -6.81
CA PHE A 81 3.67 2.28 -6.67
C PHE A 81 3.39 3.78 -6.55
N MET A 82 4.21 4.51 -5.80
CA MET A 82 3.97 5.94 -5.51
C MET A 82 4.06 6.82 -6.75
N ILE A 83 5.01 6.58 -7.66
CA ILE A 83 5.20 7.43 -8.85
C ILE A 83 4.00 7.33 -9.82
N PRO A 84 3.54 6.13 -10.24
CA PRO A 84 2.36 6.02 -11.10
C PRO A 84 1.10 6.60 -10.48
N LEU A 85 0.93 6.45 -9.15
CA LEU A 85 -0.19 7.03 -8.42
C LEU A 85 -0.16 8.55 -8.48
N MET A 86 0.97 9.17 -8.16
CA MET A 86 1.12 10.62 -8.22
C MET A 86 0.83 11.17 -9.62
N ILE A 87 1.33 10.50 -10.66
CA ILE A 87 1.08 10.90 -12.06
C ILE A 87 -0.41 10.73 -12.39
N GLY A 88 -1.02 9.59 -12.03
CA GLY A 88 -2.45 9.32 -12.27
C GLY A 88 -3.36 10.35 -11.60
N SER A 89 -3.11 10.65 -10.32
CA SER A 89 -3.83 11.68 -9.57
C SER A 89 -3.69 13.06 -10.20
N ALA A 90 -2.47 13.45 -10.58
CA ALA A 90 -2.23 14.73 -11.25
C ALA A 90 -2.98 14.83 -12.59
N LEU A 91 -2.96 13.77 -13.41
CA LEU A 91 -3.69 13.72 -14.67
C LEU A 91 -5.22 13.78 -14.47
N CYS A 92 -5.74 13.15 -13.41
CA CYS A 92 -7.16 13.24 -13.05
C CYS A 92 -7.55 14.66 -12.65
N LEU A 93 -6.76 15.34 -11.80
CA LEU A 93 -7.03 16.71 -11.37
C LEU A 93 -6.90 17.74 -12.49
N LEU A 94 -6.00 17.51 -13.44
CA LEU A 94 -5.87 18.32 -14.65
C LEU A 94 -6.97 18.00 -15.69
N SER A 95 -7.95 17.18 -15.35
CA SER A 95 -9.05 16.76 -16.23
C SER A 95 -8.61 16.05 -17.52
N VAL A 96 -7.39 15.50 -17.54
CA VAL A 96 -6.87 14.69 -18.67
C VAL A 96 -7.44 13.27 -18.60
N VAL A 97 -7.62 12.74 -17.39
CA VAL A 97 -8.21 11.43 -17.11
C VAL A 97 -9.54 11.64 -16.39
N SER A 98 -10.58 10.90 -16.80
CA SER A 98 -11.87 10.97 -16.10
C SER A 98 -11.78 10.39 -14.69
N ILE A 99 -12.54 10.96 -13.76
CA ILE A 99 -12.63 10.47 -12.37
C ILE A 99 -13.01 8.98 -12.35
N THR A 100 -13.96 8.57 -13.20
CA THR A 100 -14.36 7.16 -13.33
C THR A 100 -13.20 6.27 -13.75
N SER A 101 -12.40 6.68 -14.74
CA SER A 101 -11.23 5.92 -15.16
C SER A 101 -10.19 5.82 -14.03
N ASN A 102 -9.93 6.90 -13.30
CA ASN A 102 -8.98 6.89 -12.18
C ASN A 102 -9.46 5.96 -11.04
N ALA A 103 -10.75 6.01 -10.70
CA ALA A 103 -11.35 5.11 -9.73
C ALA A 103 -11.23 3.64 -10.13
N MET A 104 -11.44 3.31 -11.42
CA MET A 104 -11.26 1.95 -11.93
C MET A 104 -9.80 1.46 -11.82
N VAL A 105 -8.82 2.35 -12.01
CA VAL A 105 -7.40 2.05 -11.78
C VAL A 105 -7.16 1.66 -10.32
N TYR A 106 -7.71 2.42 -9.36
CA TYR A 106 -7.57 2.11 -7.93
C TYR A 106 -8.22 0.79 -7.53
N VAL A 107 -9.44 0.51 -8.01
CA VAL A 107 -10.12 -0.78 -7.77
C VAL A 107 -9.32 -1.94 -8.32
N THR A 108 -8.80 -1.80 -9.54
CA THR A 108 -7.97 -2.84 -10.18
C THR A 108 -6.68 -3.06 -9.41
N MET A 109 -5.99 -1.97 -9.05
CA MET A 109 -4.75 -2.03 -8.29
C MET A 109 -4.94 -2.66 -6.90
N PHE A 110 -6.01 -2.31 -6.18
CA PHE A 110 -6.36 -2.92 -4.90
C PHE A 110 -6.63 -4.42 -5.03
N THR A 111 -7.37 -4.80 -6.08
CA THR A 111 -7.69 -6.21 -6.36
C THR A 111 -6.43 -7.01 -6.64
N ILE A 112 -5.57 -6.53 -7.55
CA ILE A 112 -4.28 -7.18 -7.87
C ILE A 112 -3.40 -7.26 -6.63
N SER A 113 -3.27 -6.16 -5.87
CA SER A 113 -2.48 -6.10 -4.63
C SER A 113 -2.96 -7.12 -3.60
N SER A 114 -4.27 -7.25 -3.43
CA SER A 114 -4.88 -8.23 -2.52
C SER A 114 -4.59 -9.68 -2.96
N LEU A 115 -4.68 -9.97 -4.26
CA LEU A 115 -4.36 -11.30 -4.79
C LEU A 115 -2.88 -11.66 -4.59
N VAL A 116 -1.97 -10.72 -4.87
CA VAL A 116 -0.52 -10.91 -4.66
C VAL A 116 -0.22 -11.10 -3.17
N PHE A 117 -0.86 -10.33 -2.30
CA PHE A 117 -0.74 -10.48 -0.86
C PHE A 117 -1.22 -11.85 -0.37
N LEU A 118 -2.41 -12.29 -0.77
CA LEU A 118 -2.94 -13.61 -0.40
C LEU A 118 -2.04 -14.74 -0.90
N ARG A 119 -1.60 -14.67 -2.16
CA ARG A 119 -0.67 -15.65 -2.74
C ARG A 119 0.62 -15.73 -1.94
N THR A 120 1.19 -14.58 -1.57
CA THR A 120 2.42 -14.49 -0.78
C THR A 120 2.21 -15.09 0.62
N TYR A 121 1.07 -14.80 1.25
CA TYR A 121 0.71 -15.34 2.56
C TYR A 121 0.60 -16.87 2.54
N PHE A 122 -0.15 -17.43 1.58
CA PHE A 122 -0.29 -18.87 1.43
C PHE A 122 1.02 -19.56 1.07
N THR A 123 1.86 -18.93 0.26
CA THR A 123 3.21 -19.44 -0.06
C THR A 123 4.06 -19.52 1.21
N ASN A 124 4.06 -18.48 2.04
CA ASN A 124 4.79 -18.47 3.31
C ASN A 124 4.28 -19.52 4.29
N LEU A 125 2.95 -19.68 4.41
CA LEU A 125 2.35 -20.74 5.22
C LEU A 125 2.76 -22.13 4.72
N ALA A 126 2.68 -22.38 3.41
CA ALA A 126 3.06 -23.66 2.84
C ALA A 126 4.55 -23.98 3.08
N ILE A 127 5.44 -23.00 2.96
CA ILE A 127 6.86 -23.16 3.27
C ILE A 127 7.05 -23.47 4.77
N MET A 128 6.33 -22.78 5.66
CA MET A 128 6.38 -23.02 7.10
C MET A 128 5.92 -24.44 7.47
N THR A 129 4.76 -24.88 6.96
CA THR A 129 4.24 -26.24 7.23
C THR A 129 5.18 -27.31 6.69
N ARG A 130 5.79 -27.11 5.51
CA ARG A 130 6.82 -28.02 4.97
C ARG A 130 8.03 -28.14 5.89
N MET A 131 8.49 -27.02 6.47
CA MET A 131 9.61 -27.02 7.43
C MET A 131 9.25 -27.68 8.77
N GLU A 132 7.98 -27.73 9.14
CA GLU A 132 7.49 -28.40 10.36
C GLU A 132 7.27 -29.91 10.18
N SER A 133 6.90 -30.36 8.97
CA SER A 133 6.58 -31.76 8.66
C SER A 133 7.77 -32.74 8.67
N GLY A 134 9.00 -32.26 8.86
CA GLY A 134 10.18 -33.11 8.98
C GLY A 134 11.46 -32.37 8.64
N ALA A 135 12.32 -32.18 9.65
CA ALA A 135 13.64 -31.60 9.42
C ALA A 135 14.53 -32.64 8.72
N VAL A 136 14.68 -32.52 7.39
CA VAL A 136 15.70 -33.29 6.66
C VAL A 136 17.07 -32.77 7.10
N ILE A 137 17.84 -33.64 7.77
CA ILE A 137 19.21 -33.38 8.22
C ILE A 137 20.03 -32.95 6.99
N GLY A 138 20.44 -31.68 6.95
CA GLY A 138 21.18 -31.07 5.82
C GLY A 138 20.49 -29.89 5.13
N ASN A 139 19.16 -29.78 5.19
CA ASN A 139 18.40 -28.67 4.57
C ASN A 139 17.71 -27.74 5.58
N TYR A 140 17.91 -27.97 6.88
CA TYR A 140 17.35 -27.13 7.93
C TYR A 140 18.21 -25.88 8.15
N HIS A 141 17.65 -24.71 7.86
CA HIS A 141 18.24 -23.41 8.16
C HIS A 141 17.39 -22.67 9.18
N VAL A 142 17.93 -22.48 10.39
CA VAL A 142 17.27 -21.75 11.49
C VAL A 142 16.87 -20.34 11.03
N ALA A 143 17.77 -19.64 10.33
CA ALA A 143 17.54 -18.29 9.81
C ALA A 143 16.34 -18.23 8.85
N LYS A 144 16.26 -19.15 7.88
CA LYS A 144 15.13 -19.21 6.95
C LYS A 144 13.80 -19.46 7.67
N ARG A 145 13.78 -20.36 8.67
CA ARG A 145 12.59 -20.63 9.47
C ARG A 145 12.14 -19.39 10.23
N PHE A 146 13.08 -18.67 10.84
CA PHE A 146 12.80 -17.41 11.54
C PHE A 146 12.20 -16.37 10.60
N GLN A 147 12.82 -16.15 9.44
CA GLN A 147 12.36 -15.17 8.44
C GLN A 147 10.93 -15.47 7.92
N VAL A 148 10.64 -16.73 7.58
CA VAL A 148 9.32 -17.11 7.09
C VAL A 148 8.26 -16.94 8.19
N ARG A 149 8.57 -17.31 9.43
CA ARG A 149 7.67 -17.13 10.58
C ARG A 149 7.39 -15.64 10.82
N GLU A 150 8.42 -14.81 10.78
CA GLU A 150 8.28 -13.36 10.89
C GLU A 150 7.40 -12.79 9.78
N ASN A 151 7.64 -13.18 8.52
CA ASN A 151 6.81 -12.75 7.39
C ASN A 151 5.33 -13.13 7.60
N VAL A 152 5.02 -14.35 8.05
CA VAL A 152 3.64 -14.76 8.36
C VAL A 152 3.03 -13.90 9.47
N LEU A 153 3.78 -13.60 10.53
CA LEU A 153 3.32 -12.76 11.63
C LEU A 153 3.05 -11.33 11.16
N VAL A 154 3.97 -10.72 10.43
CA VAL A 154 3.81 -9.36 9.85
C VAL A 154 2.58 -9.30 8.97
N MET A 155 2.39 -10.28 8.08
CA MET A 155 1.21 -10.31 7.21
C MET A 155 -0.11 -10.44 8.00
N LYS A 156 -0.14 -11.23 9.09
CA LYS A 156 -1.31 -11.30 9.98
C LYS A 156 -1.59 -9.95 10.65
N TYR A 157 -0.55 -9.24 11.09
CA TYR A 157 -0.71 -7.90 11.66
C TYR A 157 -1.24 -6.91 10.62
N MET A 158 -0.69 -6.92 9.40
CA MET A 158 -1.16 -6.06 8.32
C MET A 158 -2.63 -6.28 7.99
N VAL A 159 -3.10 -7.53 7.94
CA VAL A 159 -4.53 -7.82 7.74
C VAL A 159 -5.37 -7.21 8.85
N ARG A 160 -4.97 -7.35 10.12
CA ARG A 160 -5.69 -6.74 11.25
C ARG A 160 -5.73 -5.22 11.17
N ILE A 161 -4.61 -4.61 10.78
CA ILE A 161 -4.51 -3.16 10.62
C ILE A 161 -5.33 -2.69 9.41
N ALA A 162 -5.40 -3.46 8.32
CA ALA A 162 -6.10 -3.10 7.09
C ALA A 162 -7.62 -3.33 7.16
N ILE A 163 -8.09 -4.33 7.91
CA ILE A 163 -9.52 -4.62 8.08
C ILE A 163 -10.26 -3.40 8.63
N LEU A 164 -9.73 -2.75 9.66
CA LEU A 164 -10.43 -1.64 10.32
C LEU A 164 -10.65 -0.45 9.36
N PRO A 165 -9.63 0.09 8.66
CA PRO A 165 -9.81 1.11 7.63
C PRO A 165 -10.71 0.66 6.49
N ALA A 166 -10.60 -0.59 6.02
CA ALA A 166 -11.46 -1.09 4.94
C ALA A 166 -12.94 -1.11 5.36
N CYS A 167 -13.25 -1.60 6.57
CA CYS A 167 -14.61 -1.58 7.12
C CYS A 167 -15.15 -0.16 7.29
N LEU A 168 -14.30 0.81 7.63
CA LEU A 168 -14.70 2.21 7.76
C LEU A 168 -14.84 2.92 6.41
N ALA A 169 -14.08 2.51 5.39
CA ALA A 169 -14.09 3.13 4.06
C ALA A 169 -15.22 2.64 3.15
N VAL A 170 -15.64 1.37 3.27
CA VAL A 170 -16.71 0.78 2.43
C VAL A 170 -18.03 1.58 2.50
N PRO A 171 -18.53 2.01 3.69
CA PRO A 171 -19.74 2.84 3.76
C PRO A 171 -19.58 4.20 3.06
N ALA A 172 -18.40 4.82 3.18
CA ALA A 172 -18.14 6.13 2.57
C ALA A 172 -18.13 6.05 1.04
N ILE A 173 -17.56 4.98 0.46
CA ILE A 173 -17.57 4.75 -0.98
C ILE A 173 -19.00 4.44 -1.46
N GLY A 174 -19.75 3.66 -0.70
CA GLY A 174 -21.17 3.39 -0.99
C GLY A 174 -22.01 4.66 -1.04
N CYS A 175 -21.78 5.61 -0.13
CA CYS A 175 -22.49 6.89 -0.10
C CYS A 175 -22.08 7.88 -1.22
N CYS A 176 -20.90 7.73 -1.83
CA CYS A 176 -20.46 8.61 -2.93
C CYS A 176 -20.88 8.10 -4.33
N LEU A 177 -21.41 6.88 -4.43
CA LEU A 177 -21.87 6.26 -5.67
C LEU A 177 -23.38 6.44 -5.94
N PHE A 178 -24.12 7.07 -5.02
CA PHE A 178 -25.53 7.44 -5.14
C PHE A 178 -25.72 8.94 -4.95
#